data_AF-A0A2W2BL33-F1
#
_entry.id   AF-A0A2W2BL33-F1
#
_cell.length_a   1.000
_cell.length_b   1.000
_cell.length_c   1.000
_cell.angle_alpha   90.00
_cell.angle_beta   90.00
_cell.angle_gamma   90.00
#
_symmetry.space_group_name_H-M   'P 1'
#
loop_
_entity.id
_entity.type
_entity.pdbx_description
1 polymer ?
#
loop_
_entity_poly.entity_id
_entity_poly.type
_entity_poly.pdbx_seq_one_letter_code
_entity_poly.pdbx_strand_id
1 'polypeptide(L)'
;MPTFEDPVADAFEAREALRGLAYATRNAPDRIAAYQVLESLQWATSALQTSLEQLSDAYRGYVGTTTLVGGDAVAGAAESRKIANRLRKAARHARHVAAEVTEAWDLDGHTDYTAAPPAGRTAWQLPAPPPPPPPSEQPSARPARGPRSRPGPADNGGLDL
;
A
#
# COMPACT_ATOMS: atom_id res chain seq x y z
N MET A 1 -10.81 -5.29 -0.74
CA MET A 1 -10.09 -6.37 -1.46
C MET A 1 -9.00 -5.67 -2.24
N PRO A 2 -7.71 -5.99 -2.04
CA PRO A 2 -6.64 -5.37 -2.80
C PRO A 2 -6.81 -5.72 -4.28
N THR A 3 -6.79 -4.70 -5.13
CA THR A 3 -6.94 -4.88 -6.59
C THR A 3 -5.58 -5.07 -7.27
N PHE A 4 -4.48 -4.66 -6.62
CA PHE A 4 -3.11 -4.77 -7.13
C PHE A 4 -2.89 -4.06 -8.48
N GLU A 5 -3.81 -3.17 -8.87
CA GLU A 5 -3.83 -2.48 -10.15
C GLU A 5 -3.59 -0.98 -9.99
N ASP A 6 -3.77 -0.43 -8.78
CA ASP A 6 -3.56 0.98 -8.47
C ASP A 6 -2.44 1.11 -7.42
N PRO A 7 -1.18 1.33 -7.85
CA PRO A 7 -0.05 1.39 -6.94
C PRO A 7 -0.15 2.53 -5.92
N VAL A 8 -0.96 3.58 -6.16
CA VAL A 8 -1.17 4.67 -5.21
C VAL A 8 -2.16 4.24 -4.13
N ALA A 9 -3.29 3.63 -4.51
CA ALA A 9 -4.24 3.09 -3.55
C ALA A 9 -3.62 1.96 -2.72
N ASP A 10 -2.91 1.03 -3.36
CA ASP A 10 -2.24 -0.10 -2.71
C ASP A 10 -1.18 0.38 -1.70
N ALA A 11 -0.45 1.45 -2.02
CA ALA A 11 0.51 2.06 -1.09
C ALA A 11 -0.18 2.66 0.16
N PHE A 12 -1.38 3.23 0.00
CA PHE A 12 -2.17 3.72 1.12
C PHE A 12 -2.68 2.58 2.00
N GLU A 13 -3.19 1.51 1.39
CA GLU A 13 -3.63 0.31 2.12
C GLU A 13 -2.47 -0.33 2.91
N ALA A 14 -1.30 -0.47 2.28
CA ALA A 14 -0.09 -0.98 2.95
C ALA A 14 0.31 -0.12 4.15
N ARG A 15 0.23 1.22 4.01
CA ARG A 15 0.50 2.15 5.12
C ARG A 15 -0.45 1.93 6.28
N GLU A 16 -1.76 1.85 6.02
CA GLU A 16 -2.75 1.68 7.09
C GLU A 16 -2.65 0.29 7.73
N ALA A 17 -2.36 -0.76 6.95
CA ALA A 17 -2.12 -2.10 7.47
C ALA A 17 -0.92 -2.14 8.44
N LEU A 18 0.21 -1.52 8.07
CA LEU A 18 1.39 -1.44 8.94
C LEU A 18 1.13 -0.61 10.21
N ARG A 19 0.36 0.47 10.11
CA ARG A 19 -0.05 1.26 11.28
C ARG A 19 -0.96 0.46 12.21
N GLY A 20 -1.93 -0.26 11.66
CA GLY A 20 -2.80 -1.16 12.39
C GLY A 20 -2.02 -2.25 13.11
N LEU A 21 -1.06 -2.88 12.40
CA LEU A 21 -0.18 -3.89 12.98
C LEU A 21 0.65 -3.32 14.13
N ALA A 22 1.31 -2.17 13.95
CA ALA A 22 2.10 -1.51 14.99
C ALA A 22 1.25 -1.16 16.23
N TYR A 23 0.00 -0.74 16.01
CA TYR A 23 -0.93 -0.48 17.12
C TYR A 23 -1.38 -1.76 17.82
N ALA A 24 -1.56 -2.87 17.11
CA ALA A 24 -1.94 -4.15 17.70
C ALA A 24 -0.80 -4.77 18.51
N THR A 25 0.43 -4.78 17.97
CA THR A 25 1.60 -5.42 18.59
C THR A 25 2.12 -4.68 19.83
N ARG A 26 1.67 -3.45 20.10
CA ARG A 26 1.93 -2.77 21.39
C ARG A 26 1.46 -3.61 22.58
N ASN A 27 0.43 -4.42 22.39
CA ASN A 27 0.00 -5.45 23.31
C ASN A 27 0.63 -6.74 22.83
N ALA A 28 1.52 -7.33 23.64
CA ALA A 28 2.23 -8.53 23.25
C ALA A 28 1.22 -9.63 22.84
N PRO A 29 1.24 -10.11 21.58
CA PRO A 29 0.36 -11.17 21.15
C PRO A 29 0.68 -12.47 21.90
N ASP A 30 -0.30 -13.38 21.99
CA ASP A 30 0.03 -14.75 22.39
C ASP A 30 0.99 -15.38 21.36
N ARG A 31 1.69 -16.45 21.76
CA ARG A 31 2.76 -17.01 20.94
C ARG A 31 2.30 -17.46 19.55
N ILE A 32 1.11 -18.05 19.44
CA ILE A 32 0.58 -18.51 18.15
C ILE A 32 0.36 -17.31 17.22
N ALA A 33 -0.20 -16.22 17.77
CA ALA A 33 -0.37 -14.99 17.02
C ALA A 33 0.98 -14.32 16.70
N ALA A 34 1.97 -14.37 17.59
CA ALA A 34 3.32 -13.84 17.33
C ALA A 34 4.00 -14.52 16.13
N TYR A 35 3.95 -15.86 16.08
CA TYR A 35 4.48 -16.65 14.97
C TYR A 35 3.89 -16.25 13.61
N GLN A 36 2.56 -16.06 13.55
CA GLN A 36 1.87 -15.66 12.32
C GLN A 36 2.13 -14.21 11.93
N VAL A 37 2.32 -13.33 12.91
CA VAL A 37 2.77 -11.96 12.66
C VAL A 37 4.17 -11.97 12.06
N LEU A 38 5.08 -12.81 12.56
CA LEU A 38 6.43 -12.96 11.98
C LEU A 38 6.38 -13.47 10.54
N GLU A 39 5.58 -14.51 10.27
CA GLU A 39 5.36 -15.02 8.91
C GLU A 39 4.86 -13.90 7.97
N SER A 40 3.83 -13.18 8.38
CA SER A 40 3.26 -12.07 7.60
C SER A 40 4.27 -10.95 7.36
N LEU A 41 5.10 -10.63 8.35
CA LEU A 41 6.15 -9.62 8.24
C LEU A 41 7.27 -10.05 7.29
N GLN A 42 7.63 -11.33 7.24
CA GLN A 42 8.57 -11.85 6.25
C GLN A 42 8.07 -11.61 4.82
N TRP A 43 6.81 -11.94 4.55
CA TRP A 43 6.21 -11.71 3.24
C TRP A 43 6.12 -10.21 2.92
N ALA A 44 5.68 -9.39 3.88
CA ALA A 44 5.54 -7.94 3.71
C ALA A 44 6.88 -7.23 3.47
N THR A 45 7.95 -7.62 4.16
CA THR A 45 9.29 -7.04 3.98
C THR A 45 9.91 -7.42 2.65
N SER A 46 9.67 -8.65 2.17
CA SER A 46 10.07 -9.09 0.82
C SER A 46 9.31 -8.35 -0.29
N ALA A 47 8.01 -8.12 -0.09
CA ALA A 47 7.21 -7.31 -1.00
C ALA A 47 7.71 -5.85 -1.02
N LEU A 48 8.01 -5.27 0.14
CA LEU A 48 8.57 -3.93 0.25
C LEU A 48 9.92 -3.80 -0.47
N GLN A 49 10.82 -4.78 -0.34
CA GLN A 49 12.06 -4.82 -1.12
C GLN A 49 11.75 -4.71 -2.62
N THR A 50 10.84 -5.55 -3.10
CA THR A 50 10.46 -5.61 -4.52
C THR A 50 9.89 -4.28 -5.00
N SER A 51 8.97 -3.66 -4.26
CA SER A 51 8.41 -2.35 -4.60
C SER A 51 9.49 -1.25 -4.64
N LEU A 52 10.46 -1.27 -3.72
CA LEU A 52 11.57 -0.31 -3.71
C LEU A 52 12.51 -0.50 -4.91
N GLU A 53 12.73 -1.74 -5.36
CA GLU A 53 13.50 -2.05 -6.56
C GLU A 53 12.77 -1.54 -7.81
N GLN A 54 11.47 -1.81 -7.93
CA GLN A 54 10.63 -1.35 -9.04
C GLN A 54 10.58 0.19 -9.11
N LEU A 55 10.41 0.87 -7.98
CA LEU A 55 10.44 2.33 -7.94
C LEU A 55 11.83 2.88 -8.31
N SER A 56 12.92 2.24 -7.87
CA SER A 56 14.27 2.61 -8.30
C SER A 56 14.41 2.57 -9.83
N ASP A 57 13.90 1.52 -10.46
CA ASP A 57 13.99 1.36 -11.91
C ASP A 57 13.05 2.32 -12.66
N ALA A 58 11.88 2.63 -12.11
CA ALA A 58 11.00 3.69 -12.63
C ALA A 58 11.71 5.06 -12.64
N TYR A 59 12.37 5.45 -11.53
CA TYR A 59 13.12 6.71 -11.47
C TYR A 59 14.32 6.76 -12.42
N ARG A 60 14.94 5.62 -12.73
CA ARG A 60 15.95 5.53 -13.79
C ARG A 60 15.34 5.78 -15.17
N GLY A 61 14.14 5.27 -15.42
CA GLY A 61 13.38 5.53 -16.65
C GLY A 61 12.96 6.99 -16.84
N TYR A 62 12.83 7.77 -15.75
CA TYR A 62 12.50 9.20 -15.83
C TYR A 62 13.69 10.10 -16.22
N VAL A 63 14.92 9.56 -16.25
CA VAL A 63 16.12 10.31 -16.59
C VAL A 63 16.05 10.78 -18.05
N GLY A 64 16.09 12.10 -18.27
CA GLY A 64 16.12 12.69 -19.61
C GLY A 64 14.76 12.76 -20.32
N THR A 65 13.65 12.44 -19.64
CA THR A 65 12.30 12.48 -20.23
C THR A 65 11.50 13.68 -19.71
N THR A 66 11.12 13.67 -18.44
CA THR A 66 10.12 14.61 -17.88
C THR A 66 10.59 15.32 -16.61
N THR A 67 11.80 15.05 -16.12
CA THR A 67 12.29 15.66 -14.88
C THR A 67 13.05 16.96 -15.15
N LEU A 68 12.58 18.07 -14.59
CA LEU A 68 13.27 19.36 -14.58
C LEU A 68 13.46 19.84 -13.13
N VAL A 69 14.59 20.49 -12.85
CA VAL A 69 14.81 21.20 -11.58
C VAL A 69 15.03 22.67 -11.92
N GLY A 70 14.08 23.53 -11.55
CA GLY A 70 14.12 24.96 -11.91
C GLY A 70 14.15 25.21 -13.42
N GLY A 71 13.63 24.29 -14.24
CA GLY A 71 13.71 24.33 -15.70
C GLY A 71 14.94 23.64 -16.31
N ASP A 72 15.90 23.17 -15.50
CA ASP A 72 17.10 22.46 -15.97
C ASP A 72 16.89 20.95 -16.02
N ALA A 73 16.98 20.38 -17.22
CA ALA A 73 16.85 18.95 -17.49
C ALA A 73 18.06 18.12 -17.05
N VAL A 74 19.28 18.69 -17.07
CA VAL A 74 20.49 18.01 -16.59
C VAL A 74 20.44 17.88 -15.08
N ALA A 75 20.03 18.95 -14.39
CA ALA A 75 19.79 18.91 -12.95
C ALA A 75 18.66 17.93 -12.59
N GLY A 76 17.55 17.93 -13.34
CA GLY A 76 16.46 16.95 -13.17
C GLY A 76 16.91 15.50 -13.35
N ALA A 77 17.67 15.22 -14.40
CA ALA A 77 18.28 13.90 -14.64
C ALA A 77 19.25 13.49 -13.52
N ALA A 78 19.98 14.43 -12.93
CA ALA A 78 20.85 14.16 -11.78
C ALA A 78 20.03 13.82 -10.52
N GLU A 79 18.94 14.54 -10.25
CA GLU A 79 18.06 14.25 -9.11
C GLU A 79 17.35 12.89 -9.25
N SER A 80 16.80 12.56 -10.41
CA SER A 80 16.17 11.24 -10.62
C SER A 80 17.13 10.08 -10.39
N ARG A 81 18.40 10.22 -10.80
CA ARG A 81 19.46 9.25 -10.50
C ARG A 81 19.76 9.15 -9.00
N LYS A 82 19.77 10.28 -8.27
CA LYS A 82 19.95 10.27 -6.81
C LYS A 82 18.81 9.53 -6.12
N ILE A 83 17.56 9.79 -6.51
CA ILE A 83 16.38 9.11 -5.96
C ILE A 83 16.47 7.60 -6.21
N ALA A 84 16.71 7.18 -7.45
CA ALA A 84 16.87 5.76 -7.79
C ALA A 84 17.95 5.07 -6.93
N ASN A 85 19.12 5.71 -6.77
CA ASN A 85 20.21 5.16 -5.95
C ASN A 85 19.81 5.03 -4.46
N ARG A 86 19.05 5.98 -3.92
CA ARG A 86 18.53 5.91 -2.55
C ARG A 86 17.50 4.78 -2.39
N LEU A 87 16.58 4.63 -3.34
CA LEU A 87 15.60 3.54 -3.34
C LEU A 87 16.28 2.18 -3.44
N ARG A 88 17.28 2.02 -4.32
CA ARG A 88 18.07 0.79 -4.41
C ARG A 88 18.83 0.49 -3.12
N LYS A 89 19.29 1.51 -2.39
CA LYS A 89 19.90 1.34 -1.06
C LYS A 89 18.85 0.90 -0.03
N ALA A 90 17.67 1.52 -0.02
CA ALA A 90 16.57 1.13 0.85
C ALA A 90 16.12 -0.32 0.59
N ALA A 91 16.03 -0.76 -0.67
CA ALA A 91 15.73 -2.15 -1.01
C ALA A 91 16.73 -3.14 -0.39
N ARG A 92 18.04 -2.82 -0.41
CA ARG A 92 19.04 -3.66 0.26
C ARG A 92 18.85 -3.73 1.78
N HIS A 93 18.42 -2.63 2.40
CA HIS A 93 18.08 -2.63 3.82
C HIS A 93 16.82 -3.46 4.09
N ALA A 94 15.78 -3.32 3.27
CA ALA A 94 14.57 -4.14 3.37
C ALA A 94 14.88 -5.64 3.22
N ARG A 95 15.77 -6.01 2.30
CA ARG A 95 16.26 -7.39 2.15
C ARG A 95 16.93 -7.91 3.40
N HIS A 96 17.77 -7.10 4.03
CA HIS A 96 18.44 -7.49 5.28
C HIS A 96 17.42 -7.68 6.40
N VAL A 97 16.47 -6.74 6.55
CA VAL A 97 15.36 -6.88 7.52
C VAL A 97 14.55 -8.14 7.25
N ALA A 98 14.24 -8.44 5.99
CA ALA A 98 13.50 -9.66 5.62
C ALA A 98 14.26 -10.93 6.07
N ALA A 99 15.58 -10.96 5.89
CA ALA A 99 16.40 -12.09 6.33
C ALA A 99 16.37 -12.27 7.87
N GLU A 100 16.51 -11.17 8.62
CA GLU A 100 16.44 -11.20 10.10
C GLU A 100 15.06 -11.65 10.60
N VAL A 101 13.97 -11.21 9.93
CA VAL A 101 12.60 -11.63 10.28
C VAL A 101 12.38 -13.12 9.97
N THR A 102 12.88 -13.61 8.83
CA THR A 102 12.84 -15.03 8.49
C THR A 102 13.61 -15.86 9.50
N GLU A 103 14.81 -15.44 9.89
CA GLU A 103 15.59 -16.14 10.92
C GLU A 103 14.86 -16.17 12.26
N ALA A 104 14.25 -15.06 12.69
CA ALA A 104 13.45 -15.02 13.91
C ALA A 104 12.22 -15.95 13.84
N TRP A 105 11.57 -16.03 12.69
CA TRP A 105 10.44 -16.92 12.45
C TRP A 105 10.85 -18.40 12.49
N ASP A 106 11.96 -18.76 11.83
CA ASP A 106 12.53 -20.11 11.85
C ASP A 106 12.92 -20.52 13.28
N LEU A 107 13.55 -19.63 14.04
CA LEU A 107 13.91 -19.86 15.44
C LEU A 107 12.68 -20.10 16.32
N ASP A 108 11.61 -19.33 16.15
CA ASP A 108 10.36 -19.53 16.92
C ASP A 108 9.71 -20.88 16.57
N GLY A 109 9.77 -21.31 15.31
CA GLY A 109 9.27 -22.60 14.85
C GLY A 109 10.04 -23.82 15.41
N HIS A 110 11.30 -23.63 15.80
CA HIS A 110 12.17 -24.68 16.35
C HIS A 110 12.31 -24.64 17.87
N THR A 111 11.64 -23.71 18.56
CA THR A 111 11.77 -23.57 20.02
C THR A 111 10.71 -24.41 20.74
N ASP A 112 11.16 -25.32 21.61
CA ASP A 112 10.27 -26.09 22.49
C ASP A 112 9.79 -25.24 23.67
N TYR A 113 8.55 -25.47 24.08
CA TYR A 113 7.90 -24.65 25.09
C TYR A 113 7.27 -25.47 26.22
N THR A 114 7.53 -25.04 27.46
CA THR A 114 7.17 -25.79 28.68
C THR A 114 5.70 -25.66 29.09
N ALA A 115 4.94 -24.73 28.51
CA ALA A 115 3.53 -24.54 28.81
C ALA A 115 2.62 -25.11 27.72
N ALA A 116 1.68 -25.99 28.11
CA ALA A 116 0.68 -26.53 27.21
C ALA A 116 -0.22 -25.41 26.64
N PRO A 117 -0.63 -25.49 25.36
CA PRO A 117 -1.54 -24.51 24.78
C PRO A 117 -2.87 -24.46 25.55
N PRO A 118 -3.51 -23.27 25.67
CA PRO A 118 -4.80 -23.15 26.36
C PRO A 118 -5.86 -24.07 25.72
N ALA A 119 -6.69 -24.69 26.56
CA ALA A 119 -7.71 -25.63 26.13
C ALA A 119 -8.60 -25.02 25.02
N GLY A 120 -8.75 -25.73 23.89
CA GLY A 120 -9.55 -25.31 22.73
C GLY A 120 -8.75 -24.81 21.52
N ARG A 121 -7.43 -24.65 21.62
CA ARG A 121 -6.54 -24.52 20.45
C ARG A 121 -5.65 -25.75 20.37
N THR A 122 -5.93 -26.66 19.45
CA THR A 122 -4.93 -27.66 19.06
C THR A 122 -3.75 -26.91 18.46
N ALA A 123 -2.54 -27.29 18.88
CA ALA A 123 -1.29 -26.70 18.43
C ALA A 123 -1.35 -26.37 16.93
N TRP A 124 -1.10 -25.10 16.58
CA TRP A 124 -0.92 -24.61 15.20
C TRP A 124 -2.16 -24.34 14.33
N GLN A 125 -3.36 -24.13 14.89
CA GLN A 125 -4.45 -23.56 14.08
C GLN A 125 -4.26 -22.06 13.83
N LEU A 126 -4.21 -21.67 12.54
CA LEU A 126 -4.27 -20.27 12.11
C LEU A 126 -5.62 -19.64 12.54
N PRO A 127 -5.64 -18.45 13.15
CA PRO A 127 -6.83 -17.63 13.20
C PRO A 127 -7.23 -17.29 11.76
N ALA A 128 -8.54 -17.27 11.49
CA ALA A 128 -9.04 -16.82 10.20
C ALA A 128 -8.49 -15.40 9.92
N PRO A 129 -8.00 -15.13 8.70
CA PRO A 129 -7.57 -13.78 8.35
C PRO A 129 -8.72 -12.80 8.60
N PRO A 130 -8.42 -11.57 9.06
CA PRO A 130 -9.45 -10.57 9.24
C PRO A 130 -10.19 -10.35 7.90
N PRO A 131 -11.50 -10.11 7.92
CA PRO A 131 -12.25 -9.82 6.71
C PRO A 131 -11.62 -8.61 6.00
N PRO A 132 -11.58 -8.59 4.65
CA PRO A 132 -11.03 -7.47 3.91
C PRO A 132 -11.75 -6.17 4.30
N PRO A 133 -11.06 -5.02 4.29
CA PRO A 133 -11.71 -3.74 4.53
C PRO A 133 -12.87 -3.54 3.55
N PRO A 134 -13.96 -2.85 3.97
CA PRO A 134 -15.08 -2.56 3.09
C PRO A 134 -14.57 -1.80 1.86
N PRO A 135 -15.14 -2.05 0.66
CA PRO A 135 -14.74 -1.33 -0.54
C PRO A 135 -14.89 0.17 -0.29
N SER A 136 -13.81 0.93 -0.54
CA SER A 136 -13.84 2.38 -0.55
C SER A 136 -14.98 2.83 -1.45
N GLU A 137 -15.98 3.51 -0.89
CA GLU A 137 -17.06 4.10 -1.68
C GLU A 137 -16.44 5.02 -2.72
N GLN A 138 -16.45 4.59 -3.98
CA GLN A 138 -16.18 5.51 -5.08
C GLN A 138 -17.17 6.67 -4.93
N PRO A 139 -16.71 7.94 -4.96
CA PRO A 139 -17.63 9.06 -4.90
C PRO A 139 -18.60 8.92 -6.06
N SER A 140 -19.86 8.64 -5.72
CA SER A 140 -20.98 8.52 -6.65
C SER A 140 -20.84 9.59 -7.72
N ALA A 141 -20.64 9.15 -8.97
CA ALA A 141 -20.63 10.05 -10.12
C ALA A 141 -21.89 10.91 -10.02
N ARG A 142 -21.68 12.19 -9.72
CA ARG A 142 -22.74 13.20 -9.65
C ARG A 142 -23.56 13.06 -10.93
N PRO A 143 -24.88 12.79 -10.85
CA PRO A 143 -25.65 12.57 -12.06
C PRO A 143 -25.48 13.80 -12.96
N ALA A 144 -25.10 13.55 -14.22
CA ALA A 144 -24.93 14.57 -15.23
C ALA A 144 -26.16 15.47 -15.21
N ARG A 145 -25.92 16.75 -14.96
CA ARG A 145 -26.95 17.79 -14.96
C ARG A 145 -27.60 17.76 -16.35
N GLY A 146 -28.82 17.24 -16.42
CA GLY A 146 -29.59 17.16 -17.67
C GLY A 146 -29.66 18.52 -18.38
N PRO A 147 -29.83 18.54 -19.71
CA PRO A 147 -29.77 19.76 -20.49
C PRO A 147 -30.84 20.75 -20.00
N ARG A 148 -30.41 21.99 -19.74
CA ARG A 148 -31.29 23.10 -19.41
C ARG A 148 -32.27 23.31 -20.56
N SER A 149 -33.55 23.06 -20.31
CA SER A 149 -34.63 23.47 -21.21
C SER A 149 -34.55 24.98 -21.43
N ARG A 150 -34.39 25.39 -22.70
CA ARG A 150 -34.53 26.78 -23.14
C ARG A 150 -35.95 27.26 -22.82
N PRO A 151 -36.14 28.48 -22.27
CA PRO A 151 -37.47 29.07 -22.23
C PRO A 151 -37.89 29.42 -23.66
N GLY A 152 -39.11 29.01 -24.03
CA GLY A 152 -39.73 29.34 -25.31
C GLY A 152 -39.99 30.85 -25.43
N PRO A 153 -40.08 31.39 -26.66
CA PRO A 153 -40.29 32.81 -26.88
C PRO A 153 -41.67 33.21 -26.37
N ALA A 154 -41.70 34.31 -25.60
CA ALA A 154 -42.92 34.98 -25.21
C ALA A 154 -43.66 35.45 -26.47
N ASP A 155 -44.91 35.01 -26.57
CA ASP A 155 -45.93 35.54 -27.44
C ASP A 155 -46.15 37.02 -27.09
N ASN A 156 -45.76 37.91 -28.01
CA ASN A 156 -46.08 39.33 -27.93
C ASN A 156 -46.93 39.66 -29.16
N GLY A 157 -48.21 39.34 -29.05
CA GLY A 157 -49.23 39.82 -29.98
C GLY A 157 -49.38 41.34 -29.88
N GLY A 158 -49.46 41.97 -31.05
CA GLY A 158 -50.11 43.26 -31.26
C GLY A 158 -49.16 44.46 -31.32
N LEU A 159 -49.05 45.08 -32.51
CA LEU A 159 -49.70 46.37 -32.80
C LEU A 159 -49.40 46.80 -34.26
N ASP A 160 -50.46 46.87 -35.05
CA ASP A 160 -50.84 47.91 -36.03
C ASP A 160 -49.76 48.77 -36.72
N LEU A 161 -49.67 48.60 -38.05
CA LEU A 161 -49.84 49.61 -39.14
C LEU A 161 -49.06 49.23 -40.42
#